data_AF-A0A2N5C3X8-F1
#
_entry.id   AF-A0A2N5C3X8-F1
#
_cell.length_a   1.000
_cell.length_b   1.000
_cell.length_c   1.000
_cell.angle_alpha   90.00
_cell.angle_beta   90.00
_cell.angle_gamma   90.00
#
_symmetry.space_group_name_H-M   'P 1'
#
loop_
_entity.id
_entity.type
_entity.pdbx_description
1 polymer ?
#
loop_
_entity_poly.entity_id
_entity_poly.type
_entity_poly.pdbx_seq_one_letter_code
_entity_poly.pdbx_strand_id
1 'polypeptide(L)'
;MNIPDNLTLYSTVHGHGANGLAFYRYADQDGFGVHLDARRESFGKPFVESYWLDALPDQRFPTLLALQLAAEALTDDQVAAERGKYPQIRNSRPVGERSYQNKCRLCPREDARPGALIVYLARNWNPVTDHRAELCERHKDMADDPAGLDTAIKAEVARRAAKAAPFLESLRSAACPDR
;
A
#
# COMPACT_ATOMS: atom_id res chain seq x y z
N MET A 1 -16.94 -8.19 -14.88
CA MET A 1 -16.53 -7.83 -13.51
C MET A 1 -17.38 -6.65 -13.13
N ASN A 2 -17.92 -6.66 -11.92
CA ASN A 2 -18.62 -5.51 -11.36
C ASN A 2 -17.74 -4.98 -10.23
N ILE A 3 -16.77 -4.13 -10.58
CA ILE A 3 -15.82 -3.57 -9.62
C ILE A 3 -16.50 -2.34 -9.00
N PRO A 4 -16.61 -2.26 -7.66
CA PRO A 4 -17.09 -1.05 -7.01
C PRO A 4 -16.22 0.17 -7.30
N ASP A 5 -16.83 1.33 -7.51
CA ASP A 5 -16.15 2.57 -7.92
C ASP A 5 -15.09 3.06 -6.93
N ASN A 6 -15.19 2.66 -5.65
CA ASN A 6 -14.25 3.02 -4.60
C ASN A 6 -13.03 2.09 -4.51
N LEU A 7 -12.97 0.99 -5.28
CA LEU A 7 -11.80 0.11 -5.29
C LEU A 7 -10.80 0.51 -6.37
N THR A 8 -9.59 0.85 -5.96
CA THR A 8 -8.49 1.24 -6.85
C THR A 8 -7.64 0.03 -7.23
N LEU A 9 -7.35 -0.13 -8.52
CA LEU A 9 -6.46 -1.16 -9.03
C LEU A 9 -5.02 -0.92 -8.54
N TYR A 10 -4.40 -1.92 -7.92
CA TYR A 10 -3.01 -1.80 -7.43
C TYR A 10 -2.07 -2.89 -7.94
N SER A 11 -2.59 -3.98 -8.53
CA SER A 11 -1.76 -5.03 -9.12
C SER A 11 -2.43 -5.67 -10.33
N THR A 12 -1.63 -5.90 -11.36
CA THR A 12 -2.01 -6.66 -12.55
C THR A 12 -0.95 -7.68 -12.88
N VAL A 13 -1.37 -8.90 -13.19
CA VAL A 13 -0.50 -9.97 -13.70
C VAL A 13 -1.19 -10.64 -14.87
N HIS A 14 -0.50 -10.72 -16.01
CA HIS A 14 -0.97 -11.39 -17.21
C HIS A 14 -0.08 -12.59 -17.52
N GLY A 15 -0.70 -13.75 -17.77
CA GLY A 15 0.03 -14.91 -18.28
C GLY A 15 0.47 -14.69 -19.73
N HIS A 16 1.65 -15.19 -20.11
CA HIS A 16 2.09 -15.20 -21.51
C HIS A 16 1.37 -16.30 -22.30
N GLY A 17 0.84 -15.95 -23.48
CA GLY A 17 0.31 -16.91 -24.47
C GLY A 17 -1.21 -16.84 -24.73
N ALA A 18 -1.68 -17.65 -25.68
CA ALA A 18 -3.05 -17.69 -26.21
C ALA A 18 -4.13 -17.99 -25.14
N ASN A 19 -3.74 -18.45 -23.95
CA ASN A 19 -4.66 -18.78 -22.88
C ASN A 19 -5.14 -17.57 -22.08
N GLY A 20 -4.57 -16.37 -22.19
CA GLY A 20 -5.18 -15.12 -21.69
C GLY A 20 -5.51 -15.07 -20.19
N LEU A 21 -4.69 -15.75 -19.37
CA LEU A 21 -4.73 -15.69 -17.91
C LEU A 21 -4.51 -14.25 -17.44
N ALA A 22 -5.37 -13.80 -16.52
CA ALA A 22 -5.27 -12.45 -15.98
C ALA A 22 -5.67 -12.42 -14.51
N PHE A 23 -4.89 -11.70 -13.72
CA PHE A 23 -5.15 -11.45 -12.31
C PHE A 23 -5.14 -9.94 -12.08
N TYR A 24 -6.20 -9.43 -11.47
CA TYR A 24 -6.34 -8.04 -11.09
C TYR A 24 -6.60 -7.99 -9.60
N ARG A 25 -5.93 -7.06 -8.90
CA ARG A 25 -6.19 -6.80 -7.49
C ARG A 25 -6.56 -5.35 -7.27
N TYR A 26 -7.66 -5.16 -6.57
CA TYR A 26 -8.19 -3.85 -6.21
C TYR A 26 -8.25 -3.71 -4.69
N ALA A 27 -8.08 -2.49 -4.22
CA ALA A 27 -8.13 -2.16 -2.80
C ALA A 27 -8.83 -0.81 -2.62
N ASP A 28 -9.60 -0.70 -1.55
CA ASP A 28 -9.98 0.58 -1.00
C ASP A 28 -8.76 1.15 -0.26
N GLN A 29 -8.07 2.11 -0.88
CA GLN A 29 -6.85 2.68 -0.31
C GLN A 29 -7.13 3.64 0.85
N ASP A 30 -8.33 4.22 0.91
CA ASP A 30 -8.70 5.30 1.84
C ASP A 30 -9.85 4.92 2.80
N GLY A 31 -10.51 3.78 2.59
CA GLY A 31 -11.66 3.34 3.39
C GLY A 31 -11.41 2.07 4.20
N PHE A 32 -12.37 1.15 4.22
CA PHE A 32 -12.48 0.09 5.24
C PHE A 32 -11.46 -1.06 5.13
N GLY A 33 -10.49 -0.95 4.21
CA GLY A 33 -9.54 -2.04 3.94
C GLY A 33 -10.17 -3.19 3.16
N VAL A 34 -11.09 -2.87 2.25
CA VAL A 34 -11.72 -3.85 1.35
C VAL A 34 -10.78 -4.18 0.20
N HIS A 35 -10.67 -5.46 -0.12
CA HIS A 35 -9.88 -5.96 -1.23
C HIS A 35 -10.71 -6.86 -2.16
N LEU A 36 -10.38 -6.82 -3.44
CA LEU A 36 -10.92 -7.68 -4.49
C LEU A 36 -9.78 -8.30 -5.30
N ASP A 37 -9.70 -9.62 -5.32
CA ASP A 37 -8.91 -10.40 -6.27
C ASP A 37 -9.84 -10.91 -7.38
N ALA A 38 -9.61 -10.48 -8.62
CA ALA A 38 -10.32 -10.95 -9.79
C ALA A 38 -9.37 -11.75 -10.70
N ARG A 39 -9.64 -13.05 -10.83
CA ARG A 39 -8.84 -13.97 -11.66
C ARG A 39 -9.63 -14.46 -12.86
N ARG A 40 -8.98 -14.59 -14.00
CA ARG A 40 -9.52 -15.24 -15.19
C ARG A 40 -8.53 -16.31 -15.64
N GLU A 41 -9.01 -17.54 -15.72
CA GLU A 41 -8.19 -18.71 -16.04
C GLU A 41 -7.99 -18.89 -17.55
N SER A 42 -8.89 -18.34 -18.38
CA SER A 42 -8.60 -18.23 -19.80
C SER A 42 -9.33 -17.10 -20.54
N PHE A 43 -8.81 -16.73 -21.72
CA PHE A 43 -9.43 -15.72 -22.58
C PHE A 43 -10.89 -16.09 -22.91
N GLY A 44 -11.80 -15.13 -22.77
CA GLY A 44 -13.24 -15.33 -22.98
C GLY A 44 -14.01 -15.97 -21.82
N LYS A 45 -13.33 -16.45 -20.77
CA LYS A 45 -14.01 -16.87 -19.53
C LYS A 45 -14.38 -15.67 -18.65
N PRO A 46 -15.47 -15.78 -17.86
CA PRO A 46 -15.76 -14.78 -16.84
C PRO A 46 -14.64 -14.73 -15.80
N PHE A 47 -14.51 -13.58 -15.14
CA PHE A 47 -13.66 -13.46 -13.96
C PHE A 47 -14.30 -14.16 -12.77
N VAL A 48 -13.48 -14.84 -12.00
CA VAL A 48 -13.81 -15.32 -10.66
C VAL A 48 -13.31 -14.26 -9.68
N GLU A 49 -14.23 -13.73 -8.89
CA GLU A 49 -13.99 -12.66 -7.93
C GLU A 49 -13.89 -13.26 -6.52
N SER A 50 -13.00 -12.70 -5.70
CA SER A 50 -12.88 -13.02 -4.27
C SER A 50 -12.56 -11.76 -3.49
N TYR A 51 -13.34 -11.52 -2.45
CA TYR A 51 -13.31 -10.33 -1.61
C TYR A 51 -12.73 -10.65 -0.24
N TRP A 52 -12.11 -9.67 0.42
CA TRP A 52 -11.65 -9.80 1.79
C TRP A 52 -11.48 -8.43 2.48
N LEU A 53 -11.33 -8.46 3.82
CA LEU A 53 -11.15 -7.29 4.67
C LEU A 53 -9.80 -7.37 5.38
N ASP A 54 -9.16 -6.24 5.60
CA ASP A 54 -7.99 -6.15 6.49
C ASP A 54 -8.28 -6.63 7.91
N ALA A 55 -9.52 -6.44 8.41
CA ALA A 55 -9.94 -6.90 9.73
C ALA A 55 -10.19 -8.42 9.81
N LEU A 56 -10.31 -9.11 8.68
CA LEU A 56 -10.52 -10.56 8.57
C LEU A 56 -9.59 -11.16 7.51
N PRO A 57 -8.26 -11.10 7.74
CA PRO A 57 -7.26 -11.37 6.70
C PRO A 57 -7.31 -12.81 6.16
N ASP A 58 -7.72 -13.75 7.01
CA ASP A 58 -7.80 -15.18 6.71
C ASP A 58 -9.11 -15.59 6.02
N GLN A 59 -10.08 -14.69 5.93
CA GLN A 59 -11.38 -14.97 5.32
C GLN A 59 -11.42 -14.49 3.88
N ARG A 60 -12.11 -15.27 3.04
CA ARG A 60 -12.34 -14.96 1.63
C ARG A 60 -13.81 -15.11 1.33
N PHE A 61 -14.38 -14.10 0.70
CA PHE A 61 -15.80 -14.02 0.40
C PHE A 61 -16.00 -14.07 -1.12
N PRO A 62 -16.93 -14.89 -1.63
CA PRO A 62 -17.14 -15.02 -3.07
C PRO A 62 -17.93 -13.85 -3.69
N THR A 63 -18.60 -13.04 -2.87
CA THR A 63 -19.43 -11.92 -3.31
C THR A 63 -19.27 -10.71 -2.39
N LEU A 64 -19.54 -9.52 -2.93
CA LEU A 64 -19.57 -8.28 -2.14
C LEU A 64 -20.63 -8.31 -1.04
N LEU A 65 -21.78 -8.94 -1.27
CA LEU A 65 -22.82 -9.10 -0.25
C LEU A 65 -22.35 -9.96 0.93
N ALA A 66 -21.64 -11.06 0.65
CA ALA A 66 -21.08 -11.91 1.71
C ALA A 66 -20.02 -11.16 2.53
N LEU A 67 -19.21 -10.33 1.87
CA LEU A 67 -18.27 -9.42 2.53
C LEU A 67 -19.01 -8.42 3.43
N GLN A 68 -20.07 -7.79 2.92
CA GLN A 68 -20.85 -6.80 3.66
C GLN A 68 -21.47 -7.41 4.92
N LEU A 69 -22.09 -8.58 4.81
CA LEU A 69 -22.67 -9.27 5.97
C LEU A 69 -21.60 -9.64 7.01
N ALA A 70 -20.40 -10.05 6.56
CA ALA A 70 -19.28 -10.30 7.45
C ALA A 70 -18.76 -9.02 8.12
N ALA A 71 -18.75 -7.90 7.38
CA ALA A 71 -18.37 -6.59 7.90
C ALA A 71 -19.38 -6.09 8.95
N GLU A 72 -20.68 -6.28 8.73
CA GLU A 72 -21.74 -5.93 9.68
C GLU A 72 -21.69 -6.78 10.96
N ALA A 73 -21.20 -8.01 10.86
CA ALA A 73 -21.02 -8.91 12.00
C ALA A 73 -19.73 -8.66 12.80
N LEU A 74 -18.83 -7.80 12.32
CA LEU A 74 -17.59 -7.47 13.02
C LEU A 74 -17.86 -6.61 14.24
N THR A 75 -17.29 -7.01 15.36
CA THR A 75 -17.26 -6.19 16.57
C THR A 75 -16.12 -5.17 16.52
N ASP A 76 -16.32 -4.02 17.16
CA ASP A 76 -15.26 -3.00 17.29
C ASP A 76 -13.99 -3.57 17.96
N ASP A 77 -14.15 -4.49 18.92
CA ASP A 77 -13.03 -5.14 19.60
C ASP A 77 -12.21 -6.01 18.65
N GLN A 78 -12.83 -6.74 17.72
CA GLN A 78 -12.12 -7.52 16.71
C GLN A 78 -11.35 -6.62 15.74
N VAL A 79 -12.00 -5.53 15.30
CA VAL A 79 -11.36 -4.55 14.42
C VAL A 79 -10.18 -3.88 15.13
N ALA A 80 -10.34 -3.50 16.40
CA ALA A 80 -9.28 -2.90 17.21
C ALA A 80 -8.13 -3.88 17.48
N ALA A 81 -8.44 -5.15 17.79
CA ALA A 81 -7.44 -6.18 18.01
C ALA A 81 -6.59 -6.44 16.75
N GLU A 82 -7.21 -6.50 15.58
CA GLU A 82 -6.48 -6.67 14.32
C GLU A 82 -5.65 -5.43 13.98
N ARG A 83 -6.24 -4.23 14.07
CA ARG A 83 -5.53 -2.96 13.84
C ARG A 83 -4.35 -2.78 14.80
N GLY A 84 -4.49 -3.21 16.05
CA GLY A 84 -3.45 -3.12 17.08
C GLY A 84 -2.18 -3.94 16.80
N LYS A 85 -2.21 -4.85 15.82
CA LYS A 85 -1.02 -5.59 15.36
C LYS A 85 -0.10 -4.73 14.47
N TYR A 86 -0.55 -3.54 14.08
CA TYR A 86 0.14 -2.67 13.12
C TYR A 86 0.31 -1.25 13.69
N PRO A 87 1.36 -0.51 13.26
CA PRO A 87 2.38 -0.92 12.31
C PRO A 87 3.43 -1.88 12.92
N GLN A 88 4.02 -2.73 12.08
CA GLN A 88 5.09 -3.65 12.49
C GLN A 88 6.12 -3.87 11.36
N ILE A 89 7.36 -4.24 11.71
CA ILE A 89 8.36 -4.62 10.69
C ILE A 89 8.07 -6.05 10.23
N ARG A 90 7.66 -6.18 8.97
CA ARG A 90 7.46 -7.50 8.34
C ARG A 90 8.79 -8.13 7.94
N ASN A 91 9.70 -7.31 7.44
CA ASN A 91 11.02 -7.73 6.98
C ASN A 91 12.00 -6.56 7.04
N SER A 92 13.24 -6.86 7.41
CA SER A 92 14.36 -5.92 7.36
C SER A 92 15.59 -6.64 6.83
N ARG A 93 16.38 -5.97 5.99
CA ARG A 93 17.65 -6.50 5.50
C ARG A 93 18.67 -5.39 5.26
N PRO A 94 19.97 -5.65 5.46
CA PRO A 94 21.00 -4.70 5.10
C PRO A 94 20.97 -4.40 3.60
N VAL A 95 21.30 -3.15 3.24
CA VAL A 95 21.60 -2.78 1.87
C VAL A 95 22.95 -3.41 1.53
N GLY A 96 22.95 -4.46 0.71
CA GLY A 96 24.18 -5.15 0.29
C GLY A 96 25.12 -4.24 -0.53
N GLU A 97 26.15 -4.83 -1.14
CA GLU A 97 27.25 -4.12 -1.83
C GLU A 97 26.83 -3.19 -2.99
N ARG A 98 25.57 -3.22 -3.45
CA ARG A 98 25.01 -2.27 -4.45
C ARG A 98 24.55 -0.96 -3.80
N SER A 99 25.37 -0.43 -2.90
CA SER A 99 25.04 0.52 -1.82
C SER A 99 24.72 1.98 -2.21
N TYR A 100 24.31 2.29 -3.45
CA TYR A 100 24.27 3.71 -3.88
C TYR A 100 23.04 4.17 -4.65
N GLN A 101 22.08 3.31 -4.98
CA GLN A 101 20.96 3.74 -5.84
C GLN A 101 19.84 4.45 -5.08
N ASN A 102 19.60 4.05 -3.83
CA ASN A 102 18.46 4.54 -3.07
C ASN A 102 18.92 5.28 -1.82
N LYS A 103 18.25 6.40 -1.60
CA LYS A 103 18.53 7.34 -0.52
C LYS A 103 17.61 7.08 0.65
N CYS A 104 18.09 7.42 1.85
CA CYS A 104 17.30 7.29 3.05
C CYS A 104 15.95 8.02 2.91
N ARG A 105 14.86 7.32 3.23
CA ARG A 105 13.49 7.81 3.09
C ARG A 105 13.22 8.99 4.01
N LEU A 106 13.83 9.00 5.20
CA LEU A 106 13.61 9.98 6.26
C LEU A 106 14.52 11.21 6.18
N CYS A 107 15.61 11.14 5.41
CA CYS A 107 16.45 12.32 5.22
C CYS A 107 15.74 13.34 4.30
N PRO A 108 15.93 14.65 4.55
CA PRO A 108 15.67 15.67 3.55
C PRO A 108 16.42 15.36 2.26
N ARG A 109 15.83 15.68 1.09
CA ARG A 109 16.39 15.29 -0.22
C ARG A 109 17.77 15.91 -0.46
N GLU A 110 17.96 17.10 0.08
CA GLU A 110 19.18 17.92 0.02
C GLU A 110 20.35 17.21 0.72
N ASP A 111 20.08 16.57 1.86
CA ASP A 111 21.08 15.91 2.71
C ASP A 111 20.88 14.38 2.77
N ALA A 112 20.29 13.83 1.72
CA ALA A 112 19.86 12.45 1.72
C ALA A 112 21.04 11.48 1.63
N ARG A 113 21.28 10.79 2.75
CA ARG A 113 22.36 9.81 2.90
C ARG A 113 22.00 8.47 2.22
N PRO A 114 23.00 7.67 1.81
CA PRO A 114 22.77 6.32 1.31
C PRO A 114 22.03 5.45 2.34
N GLY A 115 21.19 4.54 1.86
CA GLY A 115 20.55 3.52 2.71
C GLY A 115 21.57 2.50 3.24
N ALA A 116 21.39 2.11 4.49
CA ALA A 116 22.11 1.02 5.18
C ALA A 116 21.18 -0.17 5.47
N LEU A 117 19.90 0.09 5.72
CA LEU A 117 18.87 -0.92 6.02
C LEU A 117 17.64 -0.71 5.14
N ILE A 118 17.13 -1.77 4.51
CA ILE A 118 15.82 -1.78 3.84
C ILE A 118 14.82 -2.37 4.83
N VAL A 119 13.76 -1.64 5.11
CA VAL A 119 12.65 -2.10 5.95
C VAL A 119 11.35 -2.12 5.15
N TYR A 120 10.55 -3.16 5.40
CA TYR A 120 9.18 -3.32 4.92
C TYR A 120 8.26 -3.16 6.13
N LEU A 121 7.70 -1.97 6.25
CA LEU A 121 6.81 -1.59 7.34
C LEU A 121 5.37 -1.94 6.95
N ALA A 122 4.83 -2.97 7.61
CA ALA A 122 3.45 -3.38 7.44
C ALA A 122 2.52 -2.42 8.17
N ARG A 123 1.52 -1.91 7.46
CA ARG A 123 0.45 -1.06 8.02
C ARG A 123 -0.89 -1.79 8.14
N ASN A 124 -1.00 -2.93 7.49
CA ASN A 124 -2.11 -3.87 7.57
C ASN A 124 -1.57 -5.26 7.19
N TRP A 125 -2.48 -6.23 7.06
CA TRP A 125 -2.12 -7.58 6.64
C TRP A 125 -1.50 -7.65 5.24
N ASN A 126 -1.95 -6.82 4.31
CA ASN A 126 -1.57 -6.87 2.90
C ASN A 126 -0.11 -6.43 2.64
N PRO A 127 0.82 -7.37 2.30
CA PRO A 127 2.21 -7.02 2.06
C PRO A 127 2.45 -6.08 0.87
N VAL A 128 1.51 -6.02 -0.08
CA VAL A 128 1.66 -5.13 -1.25
C VAL A 128 1.51 -3.65 -0.86
N THR A 129 0.86 -3.37 0.27
CA THR A 129 0.64 -2.01 0.76
C THR A 129 1.68 -1.55 1.78
N ASP A 130 2.66 -2.40 2.08
CA ASP A 130 3.76 -2.11 3.00
C ASP A 130 4.56 -0.89 2.52
N HIS A 131 4.98 -0.06 3.46
CA HIS A 131 5.96 0.98 3.15
C HIS A 131 7.33 0.34 3.05
N ARG A 132 7.91 0.39 1.86
CA ARG A 132 9.34 0.14 1.67
C ARG A 132 10.11 1.42 2.00
N ALA A 133 10.86 1.42 3.09
CA ALA A 133 11.76 2.51 3.44
C ALA A 133 13.21 2.02 3.44
N GLU A 134 14.11 2.85 2.92
CA GLU A 134 15.53 2.67 3.12
C GLU A 134 15.98 3.65 4.20
N LEU A 135 16.76 3.17 5.16
CA LEU A 135 17.21 3.91 6.33
C LEU A 135 18.74 3.98 6.30
N CYS A 136 19.32 5.18 6.40
CA CYS A 136 20.77 5.32 6.54
C CYS A 136 21.23 4.92 7.94
N GLU A 137 22.55 4.85 8.16
CA GLU A 137 23.14 4.52 9.47
C GLU A 137 22.56 5.33 10.65
N ARG A 138 22.19 6.59 10.42
CA ARG A 138 21.59 7.46 11.45
C ARG A 138 20.16 7.06 11.82
N HIS A 139 19.40 6.50 10.87
CA HIS A 139 17.96 6.24 11.03
C HIS A 139 17.62 4.75 11.13
N LYS A 140 18.60 3.84 10.95
CA LYS A 140 18.32 2.40 10.89
C LYS A 140 17.66 1.87 12.18
N ASP A 141 18.02 2.44 13.33
CA ASP A 141 17.50 2.03 14.64
C ASP A 141 16.03 2.43 14.84
N MET A 142 15.45 3.27 13.95
CA MET A 142 14.00 3.49 13.93
C MET A 142 13.21 2.24 13.54
N ALA A 143 13.86 1.20 13.00
CA ALA A 143 13.21 -0.08 12.77
C ALA A 143 12.73 -0.75 14.08
N ASP A 144 13.35 -0.42 15.21
CA ASP A 144 12.99 -0.95 16.53
C ASP A 144 11.72 -0.27 17.10
N ASP A 145 11.28 0.83 16.50
CA ASP A 145 10.02 1.53 16.79
C ASP A 145 9.18 1.68 15.51
N PRO A 146 8.39 0.64 15.15
CA PRO A 146 7.59 0.66 13.93
C PRO A 146 6.56 1.80 13.88
N ALA A 147 6.00 2.18 15.03
CA ALA A 147 5.03 3.26 15.13
C ALA A 147 5.68 4.61 14.89
N GLY A 148 6.80 4.90 15.56
CA GLY A 148 7.59 6.10 15.33
C GLY A 148 8.10 6.20 13.89
N LEU A 149 8.49 5.06 13.30
CA LEU A 149 8.88 5.00 11.89
C LEU A 149 7.73 5.35 10.93
N ASP A 150 6.53 4.81 11.13
CA ASP A 150 5.36 5.16 10.31
C ASP A 150 5.05 6.66 10.39
N THR A 151 5.05 7.21 11.61
CA THR A 151 4.86 8.65 11.84
C THR A 151 5.92 9.48 11.11
N ALA A 152 7.20 9.10 11.19
CA ALA A 152 8.29 9.81 10.54
C ALA A 152 8.18 9.75 9.00
N ILE A 153 7.80 8.59 8.44
CA ILE A 153 7.57 8.45 7.00
C ILE A 153 6.42 9.35 6.56
N LYS A 154 5.30 9.35 7.28
CA LYS A 154 4.14 10.21 6.99
C LYS A 154 4.48 11.69 7.07
N ALA A 155 5.23 12.10 8.09
CA ALA A 155 5.69 13.48 8.25
C ALA A 155 6.58 13.93 7.08
N GLU A 156 7.51 13.07 6.63
CA GLU A 156 8.38 13.39 5.49
C GLU A 156 7.60 13.42 4.16
N VAL A 157 6.61 12.54 3.98
CA VAL A 157 5.69 12.59 2.84
C VAL A 157 4.92 13.92 2.83
N ALA A 158 4.35 14.30 3.97
CA ALA A 158 3.60 15.56 4.11
C ALA A 158 4.50 16.78 3.84
N ARG A 159 5.73 16.79 4.36
CA ARG A 159 6.71 17.85 4.10
C ARG A 159 7.04 17.97 2.61
N ARG A 160 7.24 16.84 1.92
CA ARG A 160 7.49 16.82 0.46
C ARG A 160 6.29 17.33 -0.32
N ALA A 161 5.08 16.92 0.05
CA ALA A 161 3.85 17.39 -0.56
C ALA A 161 3.69 18.91 -0.37
N ALA A 162 3.90 19.42 0.84
CA ALA A 162 3.84 20.86 1.13
C ALA A 162 4.88 21.66 0.33
N LYS A 163 6.11 21.14 0.19
CA LYS A 163 7.15 21.77 -0.63
C LYS A 163 6.78 21.80 -2.12
N ALA A 164 6.11 20.76 -2.61
CA ALA A 164 5.69 20.66 -4.01
C ALA A 164 4.40 21.43 -4.32
N ALA A 165 3.56 21.73 -3.32
CA ALA A 165 2.25 22.34 -3.51
C ALA A 165 2.28 23.65 -4.31
N PRO A 166 3.18 24.63 -4.06
CA PRO A 166 3.20 25.87 -4.83
C PRO A 166 3.51 25.65 -6.32
N PHE A 167 4.38 24.68 -6.63
CA PHE A 167 4.71 24.34 -8.01
C PHE A 167 3.54 23.64 -8.71
N LEU A 168 2.85 22.72 -8.02
CA LEU A 168 1.66 22.06 -8.56
C LEU A 168 0.51 23.05 -8.77
N GLU A 169 0.35 24.03 -7.89
CA GLU A 169 -0.60 25.12 -8.03
C GLU A 169 -0.28 26.01 -9.24
N SER A 170 0.99 26.40 -9.41
CA SER A 170 1.41 27.17 -10.59
C SER A 170 1.16 26.42 -11.90
N LEU A 171 1.38 25.09 -11.94
CA LEU A 171 1.07 24.26 -13.10
C LEU A 171 -0.43 24.20 -13.38
N ARG A 172 -1.27 24.12 -12.34
CA ARG A 172 -2.73 24.14 -12.49
C ARG A 172 -3.23 25.48 -13.01
N SER A 173 -2.71 26.59 -12.48
CA SER A 173 -3.03 27.94 -12.97
C SER A 173 -2.57 28.15 -14.41
N ALA A 174 -1.41 27.60 -14.81
CA ALA A 174 -0.95 27.64 -16.19
C ALA A 174 -1.76 26.74 -17.14
N ALA A 175 -2.36 25.66 -16.64
CA ALA A 175 -3.20 24.75 -17.42
C ALA A 175 -4.65 25.24 -17.61
N CYS A 176 -5.10 26.23 -16.83
CA CYS A 176 -6.37 26.92 -17.02
C CYS A 176 -6.13 28.45 -17.09
N PRO A 177 -5.74 29.00 -18.26
CA PRO A 177 -5.39 30.41 -18.38
C PRO A 177 -6.56 31.39 -18.20
N ASP A 178 -7.81 30.91 -18.27
CA ASP A 178 -9.00 31.76 -18.22
C ASP A 178 -10.01 31.25 -17.17
N ARG A 179 -9.90 31.83 -15.97
CA ARG A 179 -11.02 32.10 -15.06
C ARG A 179 -10.80 33.45 -14.39
#